data_AF-A0A661KPD5-F1
#
_entry.id   AF-A0A661KPD5-F1
#
_cell.length_a   1.000
_cell.length_b   1.000
_cell.length_c   1.000
_cell.angle_alpha   90.00
_cell.angle_beta   90.00
_cell.angle_gamma   90.00
#
_symmetry.space_group_name_H-M   'P 1'
#
loop_
_entity.id
_entity.type
_entity.pdbx_description
1 polymer ?
#
loop_
_entity_poly.entity_id
_entity_poly.type
_entity_poly.pdbx_seq_one_letter_code
_entity_poly.pdbx_strand_id
1 'polypeptide(L)'
;MEVFLERLEPLIMSIVEKNHNSLPGVTKDELISECWWAVVKSLQKWEKSEHSRNLKLWIIVAIKCALRDLYKRESLRQKREVPITEYLQNILAEGSSPDLLNSD
;
A
#
# COMPACT_ATOMS: atom_id res chain seq x y z
N MET A 1 17.87 -20.19 10.92
CA MET A 1 17.13 -19.13 10.17
C MET A 1 15.96 -18.62 11.01
N GLU A 2 15.19 -19.51 11.65
CA GLU A 2 14.10 -19.16 12.59
C GLU A 2 14.50 -18.15 13.68
N VAL A 3 15.57 -18.40 14.44
CA VAL A 3 16.06 -17.49 15.50
C VAL A 3 16.34 -16.06 15.01
N PHE A 4 16.68 -15.90 13.72
CA PHE A 4 16.89 -14.57 13.15
C PHE A 4 15.56 -13.89 12.76
N LEU A 5 14.60 -14.66 12.24
CA LEU A 5 13.26 -14.16 11.90
C LEU A 5 12.50 -13.76 13.17
N GLU A 6 12.58 -14.54 14.25
CA GLU A 6 12.01 -14.18 15.56
C GLU A 6 12.53 -12.84 16.08
N ARG A 7 13.80 -12.51 15.83
CA ARG A 7 14.39 -11.21 16.21
C ARG A 7 13.93 -10.05 15.34
N LEU A 8 13.38 -10.32 14.16
CA LEU A 8 12.82 -9.30 13.26
C LEU A 8 11.36 -9.00 13.54
N GLU A 9 10.62 -9.92 14.15
CA GLU A 9 9.20 -9.75 14.44
C GLU A 9 8.91 -8.47 15.26
N PRO A 10 9.61 -8.16 16.38
CA PRO A 10 9.37 -6.90 17.10
C PRO A 10 9.65 -5.65 16.26
N LEU A 11 10.62 -5.74 15.35
CA LEU A 11 10.95 -4.65 14.43
C LEU A 11 9.83 -4.45 13.40
N ILE A 12 9.32 -5.53 12.81
CA ILE A 12 8.22 -5.50 11.84
C ILE A 12 6.97 -4.94 12.52
N MET A 13 6.60 -5.44 13.69
CA MET A 13 5.43 -4.96 14.43
C MET A 13 5.57 -3.47 14.78
N SER A 14 6.76 -3.01 15.21
CA SER A 14 6.98 -1.58 15.44
C SER A 14 6.82 -0.73 14.17
N ILE A 15 7.24 -1.23 13.01
CA ILE A 15 7.04 -0.54 11.73
C ILE A 15 5.56 -0.51 11.36
N VAL A 16 4.86 -1.64 11.46
CA VAL A 16 3.42 -1.73 11.17
C VAL A 16 2.63 -0.77 12.06
N GLU A 17 2.90 -0.77 13.37
CA GLU A 17 2.20 0.13 14.31
C GLU A 17 2.40 1.62 13.96
N LYS A 18 3.59 2.00 13.50
CA LYS A 18 3.87 3.39 13.08
C LYS A 18 3.20 3.78 11.77
N ASN A 19 2.89 2.82 10.90
CA ASN A 19 2.46 3.08 9.53
C ASN A 19 0.97 2.80 9.30
N HIS A 20 0.31 2.00 10.16
CA HIS A 20 -1.08 1.59 9.96
C HIS A 20 -2.06 2.77 9.94
N ASN A 21 -1.81 3.80 10.75
CA ASN A 21 -2.67 4.99 10.80
C ASN A 21 -2.47 5.90 9.59
N SER A 22 -1.44 5.68 8.79
CA SER A 22 -1.08 6.54 7.65
C SER A 22 -1.64 6.04 6.32
N LEU A 23 -2.25 4.85 6.27
CA LEU A 23 -2.95 4.31 5.09
C LEU A 23 -4.40 3.98 5.45
N PRO A 24 -5.35 4.89 5.20
CA PRO A 24 -6.75 4.50 5.11
C PRO A 24 -6.87 3.48 3.96
N GLY A 25 -7.51 2.33 4.20
CA GLY A 25 -7.75 1.32 3.16
C GLY A 25 -6.75 0.15 3.10
N VAL A 26 -5.68 0.17 3.89
CA VAL A 26 -4.79 -1.00 4.06
C VAL A 26 -4.86 -1.50 5.49
N THR A 27 -5.13 -2.79 5.64
CA THR A 27 -5.24 -3.46 6.93
C THR A 27 -3.87 -3.69 7.58
N LYS A 28 -3.85 -3.90 8.90
CA LYS A 28 -2.62 -4.28 9.61
C LYS A 28 -2.03 -5.58 9.07
N ASP A 29 -2.86 -6.55 8.71
CA ASP A 29 -2.43 -7.85 8.20
C ASP A 29 -1.77 -7.74 6.81
N GLU A 30 -2.28 -6.88 5.95
CA GLU A 30 -1.65 -6.58 4.66
C GLU A 30 -0.28 -5.91 4.85
N LEU A 31 -0.16 -4.98 5.80
CA LEU A 31 1.13 -4.35 6.14
C LEU A 31 2.13 -5.37 6.69
N ILE A 32 1.71 -6.26 7.57
CA ILE A 32 2.55 -7.34 8.11
C ILE A 32 3.02 -8.24 6.96
N SER A 33 2.11 -8.65 6.09
CA SER A 33 2.40 -9.52 4.95
C SER A 33 3.42 -8.89 3.99
N GLU A 34 3.25 -7.61 3.65
CA GLU A 34 4.19 -6.88 2.79
C GLU A 34 5.55 -6.70 3.46
N CYS A 35 5.60 -6.46 4.78
CA CYS A 35 6.87 -6.38 5.51
C CYS A 35 7.62 -7.72 5.47
N TRP A 36 6.95 -8.84 5.77
CA TRP A 36 7.57 -10.16 5.74
C TRP A 36 8.02 -10.56 4.33
N TRP A 37 7.21 -10.26 3.32
CA TRP A 37 7.57 -10.51 1.93
C TRP A 37 8.81 -9.73 1.50
N ALA A 38 8.93 -8.47 1.93
CA ALA A 38 10.11 -7.66 1.72
C ALA A 38 11.35 -8.26 2.42
N VAL A 39 11.20 -8.78 3.65
CA VAL A 39 12.29 -9.48 4.36
C VAL A 39 12.77 -10.67 3.56
N VAL A 40 11.87 -11.58 3.15
CA VAL A 40 12.23 -12.79 2.41
C VAL A 40 12.95 -12.44 1.10
N LYS A 41 12.38 -11.51 0.32
CA LYS A 41 13.00 -11.04 -0.94
C LYS A 41 14.38 -10.41 -0.70
N SER A 42 14.54 -9.64 0.37
CA SER A 42 15.80 -8.98 0.70
C SER A 42 16.88 -9.98 1.10
N LEU A 43 16.51 -11.04 1.84
CA LEU A 43 17.41 -12.10 2.25
C LEU A 43 17.87 -12.95 1.07
N GLN A 44 16.97 -13.26 0.13
CA GLN A 44 17.31 -13.98 -1.11
C GLN A 44 18.32 -13.23 -1.98
N LYS A 45 18.26 -11.90 -1.97
CA LYS A 45 19.15 -11.02 -2.76
C LYS A 45 20.37 -10.55 -1.99
N TRP A 46 20.51 -10.93 -0.72
CA TRP A 46 21.62 -10.44 0.08
C TRP A 46 22.88 -11.21 -0.24
N GLU A 47 23.79 -10.54 -0.96
CA GLU A 47 25.16 -10.97 -1.12
C GLU A 47 26.03 -10.27 -0.07
N LYS A 48 26.92 -11.01 0.60
CA LYS A 48 27.88 -10.45 1.56
C LYS A 48 28.93 -9.59 0.85
N SER A 49 28.56 -8.36 0.47
CA SER A 49 29.47 -7.33 -0.03
C SER A 49 29.88 -6.36 1.07
N GLU A 50 30.99 -5.64 0.88
CA GLU A 50 31.56 -4.67 1.83
C GLU A 50 30.58 -3.53 2.17
N HIS A 51 29.69 -3.17 1.25
CA HIS A 51 28.62 -2.17 1.42
C HIS A 51 27.38 -2.70 2.17
N SER A 52 27.27 -4.03 2.34
CA SER A 52 26.12 -4.71 2.96
C SER A 52 26.41 -5.26 4.37
N ARG A 53 27.51 -4.84 5.01
CA ARG A 53 27.96 -5.38 6.32
C ARG A 53 26.87 -5.39 7.40
N ASN A 54 25.83 -4.57 7.28
CA ASN A 54 24.69 -4.55 8.19
C ASN A 54 23.40 -5.11 7.55
N LEU A 55 23.19 -6.42 7.69
CA LEU A 55 21.97 -7.12 7.28
C LEU A 55 20.69 -6.48 7.83
N LYS A 56 20.72 -6.02 9.09
CA LYS A 56 19.55 -5.39 9.72
C LYS A 56 19.18 -4.10 8.99
N LEU A 57 20.16 -3.27 8.65
CA LEU A 57 19.94 -2.05 7.88
C LEU A 57 19.42 -2.37 6.47
N TRP A 58 19.99 -3.39 5.81
CA TRP A 58 19.53 -3.86 4.50
C TRP A 58 18.05 -4.25 4.51
N ILE A 59 17.63 -5.04 5.50
CA ILE A 59 16.24 -5.45 5.68
C ILE A 59 15.33 -4.25 5.96
N ILE A 60 15.76 -3.32 6.81
CA ILE A 60 14.98 -2.10 7.10
C ILE A 60 14.76 -1.27 5.83
N VAL A 61 15.79 -1.13 4.99
CA VAL A 61 15.68 -0.42 3.71
C VAL A 61 14.70 -1.14 2.79
N ALA A 62 14.78 -2.46 2.69
CA ALA A 62 13.86 -3.25 1.88
C ALA A 62 12.39 -3.09 2.32
N ILE A 63 12.11 -3.16 3.62
CA ILE A 63 10.77 -2.94 4.19
C ILE A 63 10.28 -1.54 3.84
N LYS A 64 11.10 -0.50 4.04
CA LYS A 64 10.72 0.89 3.72
C LYS A 64 10.38 1.09 2.25
N CYS A 65 11.13 0.45 1.35
CA CYS A 65 10.84 0.51 -0.09
C CYS A 65 9.50 -0.19 -0.41
N ALA A 66 9.26 -1.39 0.12
CA ALA A 66 8.02 -2.12 -0.10
C ALA A 66 6.80 -1.35 0.40
N LEU A 67 6.89 -0.76 1.60
CA LEU A 67 5.83 0.09 2.14
C LEU A 67 5.58 1.30 1.23
N ARG A 68 6.62 2.01 0.79
CA ARG A 68 6.48 3.14 -0.15
C ARG A 68 5.73 2.74 -1.42
N ASP A 69 6.01 1.56 -1.97
CA ASP A 69 5.33 1.08 -3.18
C ASP A 69 3.88 0.67 -2.89
N LEU A 70 3.59 0.15 -1.69
CA LEU A 70 2.21 -0.05 -1.23
C LEU A 70 1.44 1.27 -1.11
N TYR A 71 2.03 2.30 -0.48
CA TYR A 71 1.45 3.65 -0.41
C TYR A 71 1.09 4.20 -1.79
N LYS A 72 1.99 4.05 -2.76
CA LYS A 72 1.73 4.49 -4.13
C LYS A 72 0.59 3.72 -4.80
N ARG A 73 0.57 2.39 -4.65
CA ARG A 73 -0.50 1.54 -5.21
C ARG A 73 -1.86 1.89 -4.63
N GLU A 74 -1.93 2.05 -3.32
CA GLU A 74 -3.17 2.40 -2.62
C GLU A 74 -3.65 3.80 -2.98
N SER A 75 -2.76 4.79 -3.02
CA SER A 75 -3.10 6.14 -3.48
C SER A 75 -3.64 6.14 -4.91
N LEU A 76 -3.09 5.31 -5.81
CA LEU A 76 -3.61 5.15 -7.17
C LEU A 76 -4.96 4.42 -7.20
N ARG A 77 -5.17 3.42 -6.33
CA ARG A 77 -6.46 2.71 -6.20
C ARG A 77 -7.56 3.69 -5.80
N GLN A 78 -7.32 4.48 -4.75
CA GLN A 78 -8.27 5.48 -4.26
C GLN A 78 -8.60 6.56 -5.31
N LYS A 79 -7.62 6.96 -6.14
CA LYS A 79 -7.86 7.90 -7.24
C LYS A 79 -8.66 7.30 -8.40
N ARG A 80 -8.63 5.97 -8.57
CA ARG A 80 -9.33 5.26 -9.65
C ARG A 80 -10.74 4.86 -9.28
N GLU A 81 -11.02 4.73 -7.98
CA GLU A 81 -12.38 4.65 -7.45
C GLU A 81 -13.05 6.02 -7.59
N VAL A 82 -13.37 6.39 -8.83
CA VAL A 82 -14.42 7.38 -9.09
C VAL A 82 -15.67 6.77 -8.47
N PRO A 83 -16.34 7.46 -7.53
CA PRO A 83 -17.58 6.97 -6.96
C PRO A 83 -18.53 6.69 -8.12
N ILE A 84 -19.07 5.47 -8.22
CA ILE A 84 -20.14 5.15 -9.19
C ILE A 84 -21.26 6.20 -9.11
N THR A 85 -21.44 6.83 -7.96
CA THR A 85 -22.36 7.95 -7.74
C THR A 85 -22.03 9.19 -8.57
N GLU A 86 -20.77 9.58 -8.79
CA GLU A 86 -20.45 10.71 -9.68
C GLU A 86 -20.75 10.38 -11.15
N TYR A 87 -20.45 9.15 -11.57
CA TYR A 87 -20.77 8.67 -12.91
C TYR A 87 -22.29 8.61 -13.14
N LEU A 88 -23.05 8.10 -12.17
CA LEU A 88 -24.51 8.06 -12.21
C LEU A 88 -25.13 9.46 -12.10
N GLN A 89 -24.58 10.38 -11.31
CA GLN A 89 -25.05 11.76 -11.22
C GLN A 89 -24.87 12.51 -12.54
N ASN A 90 -23.75 12.31 -13.24
CA ASN A 90 -23.53 12.90 -14.56
C ASN A 90 -24.51 12.32 -15.61
N ILE A 91 -24.75 11.01 -15.59
CA ILE A 91 -25.75 10.38 -16.48
C ILE A 91 -27.17 10.87 -16.18
N LEU A 92 -27.53 11.02 -14.91
CA LEU A 92 -28.86 11.52 -14.50
C LEU A 92 -29.03 13.01 -14.80
N ALA A 93 -27.96 13.80 -14.74
CA ALA A 93 -27.96 15.21 -15.11
C ALA A 93 -28.06 15.42 -16.63
N GLU A 94 -27.39 14.59 -17.43
CA GLU A 94 -27.50 14.61 -18.90
C GLU A 94 -28.87 14.13 -19.40
N GLY A 95 -29.56 13.27 -18.64
CA GLY A 95 -30.92 12.82 -18.95
C GLY A 95 -32.05 13.77 -18.53
N SER A 96 -31.75 14.86 -17.82
CA SER A 96 -32.74 15.79 -17.24
C SER A 96 -32.81 17.14 -17.97
N SER A 97 -32.58 17.18 -19.29
CA SER A 97 -32.82 18.40 -20.08
C SER A 97 -34.33 18.63 -20.22
N PRO A 98 -34.91 19.70 -19.65
CA PRO A 98 -36.34 19.96 -19.68
C PRO A 98 -36.69 20.77 -20.94
N ASP A 99 -36.40 20.25 -22.12
CA ASP A 99 -36.85 20.84 -23.38
C ASP A 99 -37.61 19.77 -24.14
N LEU A 100 -38.94 19.74 -23.97
CA LEU A 100 -39.95 19.25 -24.94
C LEU A 100 -41.36 19.25 -24.30
N LEU A 101 -41.77 20.32 -23.64
CA LEU A 101 -43.19 20.58 -23.34
C LEU A 101 -43.45 22.08 -23.43
N ASN A 102 -43.46 22.60 -24.66
CA ASN A 102 -44.26 23.75 -25.08
C ASN A 102 -44.07 23.89 -26.60
N SER A 103 -44.83 23.09 -27.34
CA SER A 103 -45.20 23.43 -28.71
C SER A 103 -46.71 23.23 -28.80
N ASP A 104 -47.35 24.37 -29.06
CA ASP A 104 -48.76 24.63 -29.37
C ASP A 104 -49.77 24.76 -28.21
#